data_AF-A0A971QLE1-F1
#
_entry.id   AF-A0A971QLE1-F1
#
_cell.length_a   1.000
_cell.length_b   1.000
_cell.length_c   1.000
_cell.angle_alpha   90.00
_cell.angle_beta   90.00
_cell.angle_gamma   90.00
#
_symmetry.space_group_name_H-M   'P 1'
#
loop_
_entity.id
_entity.type
_entity.pdbx_description
1 polymer ?
#
loop_
_entity_poly.entity_id
_entity_poly.type
_entity_poly.pdbx_seq_one_letter_code
_entity_poly.pdbx_strand_id
1 'polypeptide(L)' 'MNNNIEDFGANVFSLKVMEERLSAPTFEKLKRTIDVGTELDASIADEVAEAMKEWAME' A
#
# COMPACT_ATOMS: atom_id res chain seq x y z
N MET A 1 -14.16 10.04 -26.97
CA MET A 1 -12.84 9.50 -26.61
C MET A 1 -12.84 9.40 -25.10
N ASN A 2 -13.09 8.21 -24.56
CA ASN A 2 -13.08 8.02 -23.11
C ASN A 2 -11.62 8.03 -22.70
N ASN A 3 -11.24 9.01 -21.88
CA ASN A 3 -9.87 9.19 -21.43
C ASN A 3 -9.58 8.12 -20.37
N ASN A 4 -9.21 6.91 -20.80
CA ASN A 4 -8.93 5.73 -19.97
C ASN A 4 -7.74 5.89 -18.98
N ILE A 5 -7.25 7.11 -18.77
CA ILE A 5 -6.22 7.44 -17.79
C ILE A 5 -6.82 7.54 -16.38
N GLU A 6 -8.11 7.93 -16.26
CA GLU A 6 -8.75 8.11 -14.95
C GLU A 6 -8.87 6.79 -14.16
N ASP A 7 -9.02 5.65 -14.85
CA ASP A 7 -9.06 4.32 -14.23
C ASP A 7 -7.67 3.67 -14.09
N PHE A 8 -6.62 4.28 -14.65
CA PHE A 8 -5.28 3.71 -14.62
C PHE A 8 -4.71 3.77 -13.19
N GLY A 9 -4.47 2.60 -12.60
CA GLY A 9 -3.95 2.49 -11.24
C GLY A 9 -5.01 2.65 -10.14
N ALA A 10 -6.30 2.76 -10.49
CA ALA A 10 -7.40 2.85 -9.52
C ALA A 10 -7.53 1.58 -8.66
N ASN A 11 -7.28 0.41 -9.24
CA ASN A 11 -7.35 -0.88 -8.55
C ASN A 11 -5.96 -1.35 -8.07
N VAL A 12 -5.14 -0.42 -7.57
CA VAL A 12 -3.82 -0.73 -7.00
C VAL A 12 -3.70 -0.14 -5.61
N PHE A 13 -3.22 -0.96 -4.67
CA PHE A 13 -2.77 -0.50 -3.36
C PHE A 13 -1.47 0.30 -3.54
N SER A 14 -1.61 1.52 -4.04
CA SER A 14 -0.48 2.39 -4.39
C SER A 14 0.18 2.99 -3.16
N LEU A 15 1.38 3.56 -3.33
CA LEU A 15 2.09 4.23 -2.23
C LEU A 15 1.26 5.33 -1.56
N LYS A 16 0.44 6.04 -2.33
CA LYS A 16 -0.47 7.05 -1.79
C LYS A 16 -1.54 6.42 -0.88
N VAL A 17 -2.14 5.32 -1.33
CA VAL A 17 -3.14 4.58 -0.55
C VAL A 17 -2.51 3.98 0.71
N MET A 18 -1.28 3.46 0.60
CA MET A 18 -0.49 2.99 1.74
C MET A 18 -0.24 4.11 2.77
N GLU A 19 0.15 5.30 2.32
CA GLU A 19 0.41 6.46 3.21
C GLU A 19 -0.86 6.96 3.92
N GLU A 20 -2.01 6.89 3.25
CA GLU A 20 -3.31 7.30 3.82
C GLU A 20 -3.85 6.29 4.84
N ARG A 21 -3.52 4.99 4.70
CA ARG A 21 -4.11 3.90 5.51
C ARG A 21 -3.21 3.35 6.59
N LEU A 22 -1.90 3.31 6.36
CA LEU A 22 -0.93 2.76 7.30
C LEU A 22 -0.48 3.82 8.29
N SER A 23 -0.10 3.39 9.50
CA SER A 23 0.61 4.27 10.42
C SER A 23 1.95 4.71 9.82
N ALA A 24 2.39 5.93 10.14
CA ALA A 24 3.68 6.47 9.69
C ALA A 24 4.87 5.49 9.84
N PRO A 25 5.09 4.82 11.01
CA PRO A 25 6.20 3.88 11.16
C PRO A 25 6.06 2.64 10.27
N THR A 26 4.84 2.16 10.05
CA THR A 26 4.55 1.00 9.20
C THR A 26 4.75 1.34 7.72
N PHE A 27 4.27 2.50 7.29
CA PHE A 27 4.51 3.02 5.94
C PHE A 27 6.01 3.17 5.66
N GLU A 28 6.78 3.79 6.55
CA GLU A 28 8.23 3.96 6.35
C GLU A 28 8.98 2.63 6.24
N LYS A 29 8.66 1.66 7.09
CA LYS A 29 9.24 0.31 7.05
C LYS A 29 8.85 -0.44 5.78
N LEU A 30 7.58 -0.40 5.39
CA LEU A 30 7.09 -1.05 4.17
C LEU A 30 7.73 -0.41 2.93
N LYS A 31 7.75 0.92 2.85
CA LYS A 31 8.38 1.66 1.76
C LYS A 31 9.86 1.31 1.63
N ARG A 32 10.60 1.26 2.74
CA ARG A 32 12.00 0.84 2.74
C ARG A 32 12.17 -0.59 2.21
N THR A 33 11.29 -1.49 2.61
CA THR A 33 11.29 -2.90 2.15
C THR A 33 11.12 -2.97 0.63
N ILE A 34 10.20 -2.17 0.07
CA ILE A 34 9.96 -2.07 -1.38
C ILE A 34 11.16 -1.45 -2.11
N ASP A 35 11.71 -0.34 -1.60
CA ASP A 35 12.80 0.40 -2.25
C ASP A 35 14.13 -0.37 -2.24
N VAL A 36 14.43 -1.06 -1.14
CA VAL A 36 15.72 -1.76 -0.94
C VAL A 36 15.63 -3.24 -1.34
N GLY A 37 14.42 -3.81 -1.41
CA GLY A 37 14.20 -5.23 -1.67
C GLY A 37 14.63 -6.12 -0.50
N THR A 38 14.43 -5.66 0.74
CA THR A 38 14.70 -6.45 1.95
C THR A 38 13.50 -7.33 2.32
N GLU A 39 13.67 -8.21 3.31
CA GLU A 39 12.53 -8.94 3.88
C GLU A 39 11.57 -8.00 4.60
N LEU A 40 10.27 -8.31 4.52
CA LEU A 40 9.22 -7.59 5.24
C LEU A 40 9.34 -7.86 6.74
N ASP A 41 9.35 -6.80 7.53
CA ASP A 41 9.35 -6.90 8.99
C ASP A 41 8.00 -7.49 9.47
N ALA A 42 8.07 -8.64 10.14
CA ALA A 42 6.87 -9.33 10.64
C ALA A 42 6.05 -8.48 11.62
N SER A 43 6.67 -7.50 12.31
CA SER A 43 5.96 -6.60 13.23
C SER A 43 4.97 -5.66 12.53
N ILE A 44 5.15 -5.41 11.24
CA ILE A 44 4.23 -4.57 10.45
C ILE A 44 3.29 -5.39 9.54
N ALA A 45 3.50 -6.70 9.46
CA ALA A 45 2.80 -7.55 8.50
C ALA A 45 1.29 -7.59 8.74
N ASP A 46 0.86 -7.67 10.00
CA ASP A 46 -0.56 -7.72 10.36
C ASP A 46 -1.29 -6.42 9.99
N GLU A 47 -0.67 -5.27 10.26
CA GLU A 47 -1.23 -3.95 9.92
C GLU A 47 -1.34 -3.76 8.41
N VAL A 48 -0.30 -4.16 7.66
CA VAL A 48 -0.32 -4.11 6.20
C VAL A 48 -1.39 -5.05 5.63
N ALA A 49 -1.53 -6.25 6.18
CA ALA A 49 -2.53 -7.22 5.73
C ALA A 49 -3.97 -6.73 5.96
N GLU A 50 -4.27 -6.16 7.13
CA GLU A 50 -5.61 -5.61 7.40
C GLU A 50 -5.89 -4.41 6.48
N ALA A 51 -4.94 -3.48 6.33
CA ALA A 51 -5.12 -2.32 5.45
C ALA A 51 -5.33 -2.72 3.97
N MET A 52 -4.64 -3.76 3.49
CA MET A 52 -4.83 -4.30 2.14
C MET A 52 -6.20 -4.95 1.97
N LYS A 53 -6.69 -5.64 3.00
CA LYS A 53 -8.03 -6.26 3.00
C LYS A 53 -9.12 -5.20 2.99
N GLU A 54 -9.03 -4.19 3.86
CA GLU A 54 -10.00 -3.09 3.89
C GLU A 54 -10.04 -2.34 2.56
N TRP A 55 -8.87 -2.01 1.99
CA TRP A 55 -8.80 -1.37 0.68
C TRP A 55 -9.45 -2.19 -0.43
N ALA A 56 -9.26 -3.51 -0.43
CA ALA A 56 -9.80 -4.38 -1.48
C ALA A 56 -11.30 -4.66 -1.34
N MET A 57 -11.90 -4.35 -0.19
CA MET A 57 -13.34 -4.56 0.07
C MET A 57 -14.19 -3.32 -0.21
N GLU A 58 -13.58 -2.17 -0.45
CA GLU A 58 -14.23 -0.91 -0.85
C GLU A 58 -14.47 -0.83 -2.36
#